data_AF-X1N2V0-F1
#
_entry.id   AF-X1N2V0-F1
#
_cell.length_a   1.000
_cell.length_b   1.000
_cell.length_c   1.000
_cell.angle_alpha   90.00
_cell.angle_beta   90.00
_cell.angle_gamma   90.00
#
_symmetry.space_group_name_H-M   'P 1'
#
loop_
_entity.id
_entity.type
_entity.pdbx_description
1 polymer ?
#
loop_
_entity_poly.entity_id
_entity_poly.type
_entity_poly.pdbx_seq_one_letter_code
_entity_poly.pdbx_strand_id
1 'polypeptide(L)'
;AAVETNVRGLSNKVLSLIGALSYRTSYGQNVLRHSVEVAFLSQVMADELGLDGSIARRAGLLHDIGKAIDHDVEGNHPAIGTNYLKRFSESSIVLNAVAGHHGDVVADNPYTPLIAAADAVSASRPGARRETLERYIKRLEKLEEIAGGFKGVENAYAIQAGREIRVIVSAEQIDDEAAMKVARDIAKKVEDEMTYPGEIQVTLLREVRCVEYAK
;
A
#
# COMPACT_ATOMS: atom_id res chain seq x y z
N ALA A 1 19.89 3.85 -10.52
CA ALA A 1 19.69 4.87 -9.46
C ALA A 1 20.57 6.11 -9.67
N ALA A 2 21.68 6.35 -8.96
CA ALA A 2 22.42 7.64 -9.04
C ALA A 2 22.93 7.98 -10.45
N VAL A 3 23.44 6.99 -11.20
CA VAL A 3 23.83 7.16 -12.61
C VAL A 3 22.61 7.43 -13.50
N GLU A 4 21.56 6.63 -13.33
CA GLU A 4 20.29 6.73 -14.07
C GLU A 4 19.62 8.10 -13.89
N THR A 5 19.60 8.63 -12.66
CA THR A 5 19.07 9.96 -12.35
C THR A 5 20.10 11.08 -12.53
N ASN A 6 21.29 10.80 -13.06
CA ASN A 6 22.37 11.77 -13.22
C ASN A 6 22.63 12.63 -11.96
N VAL A 7 22.59 12.02 -10.77
CA VAL A 7 22.93 12.64 -9.49
C VAL A 7 24.36 12.24 -9.13
N ARG A 8 25.27 13.22 -9.15
CA ARG A 8 26.71 13.03 -8.92
C ARG A 8 27.16 13.59 -7.58
N GLY A 9 28.37 13.24 -7.15
CA GLY A 9 28.99 13.80 -5.94
C GLY A 9 28.33 13.32 -4.64
N LEU A 10 27.65 12.17 -4.65
CA LEU A 10 27.19 11.51 -3.43
C LEU A 10 28.35 10.72 -2.81
N SER A 11 28.45 10.70 -1.48
CA SER A 11 29.45 9.90 -0.80
C SER A 11 29.19 8.39 -0.99
N ASN A 12 30.23 7.56 -0.93
CA ASN A 12 30.08 6.10 -1.03
C ASN A 12 29.12 5.52 0.02
N LYS A 13 29.04 6.14 1.20
CA LYS A 13 28.10 5.74 2.26
C LYS A 13 26.65 6.05 1.89
N VAL A 14 26.39 7.22 1.30
CA VAL A 14 25.05 7.58 0.79
C VAL A 14 24.68 6.67 -0.38
N LEU A 15 25.61 6.39 -1.30
CA LEU A 15 25.39 5.45 -2.40
C LEU A 15 25.05 4.03 -1.91
N SER A 16 25.70 3.57 -0.84
CA SER A 16 25.41 2.28 -0.21
C SER A 16 23.96 2.22 0.32
N LEU A 17 23.50 3.28 1.01
CA LEU A 17 22.11 3.36 1.49
C LEU A 17 21.10 3.42 0.34
N ILE A 18 21.38 4.18 -0.71
CA ILE A 18 20.56 4.19 -1.93
C ILE A 18 20.48 2.76 -2.51
N GLY A 19 21.60 2.03 -2.54
CA GLY A 19 21.61 0.62 -2.93
C GLY A 19 20.74 -0.27 -2.03
N ALA A 20 20.78 -0.06 -0.71
CA ALA A 20 19.99 -0.81 0.25
C ALA A 20 18.47 -0.60 0.08
N LEU A 21 18.02 0.55 -0.43
CA LEU A 21 16.61 0.77 -0.80
C LEU A 21 16.11 -0.24 -1.86
N SER A 22 17.01 -0.86 -2.64
CA SER A 22 16.64 -1.91 -3.61
C SER A 22 16.06 -3.14 -2.94
N TYR A 23 16.35 -3.36 -1.65
CA TYR A 23 15.86 -4.48 -0.86
C TYR A 23 14.73 -4.06 0.09
N ARG A 24 14.29 -2.80 0.03
CA ARG A 24 13.17 -2.27 0.82
C ARG A 24 11.93 -2.15 -0.05
N THR A 25 10.80 -2.54 0.54
CA THR A 25 9.48 -2.40 -0.08
C THR A 25 8.59 -1.61 0.88
N SER A 26 7.86 -0.63 0.37
CA SER A 26 6.87 0.15 1.13
C SER A 26 5.55 0.11 0.38
N TYR A 27 4.48 -0.32 1.06
CA TYR A 27 3.17 -0.55 0.44
C TYR A 27 3.24 -1.40 -0.84
N GLY A 28 4.14 -2.37 -0.92
CA GLY A 28 4.32 -3.21 -2.12
C GLY A 28 5.11 -2.59 -3.27
N GLN A 29 5.53 -1.33 -3.18
CA GLN A 29 6.43 -0.69 -4.14
C GLN A 29 7.89 -0.82 -3.69
N ASN A 30 8.78 -1.16 -4.61
CA ASN A 30 10.22 -1.11 -4.34
C ASN A 30 10.66 0.35 -4.09
N VAL A 31 11.29 0.61 -2.94
CA VAL A 31 11.60 1.98 -2.52
C VAL A 31 12.64 2.63 -3.43
N LEU A 32 13.67 1.91 -3.88
CA LEU A 32 14.66 2.47 -4.81
C LEU A 32 14.04 2.90 -6.14
N ARG A 33 13.17 2.05 -6.71
CA ARG A 33 12.46 2.39 -7.96
C ARG A 33 11.54 3.59 -7.75
N HIS A 34 10.81 3.61 -6.65
CA HIS A 34 10.00 4.75 -6.25
C HIS A 34 10.82 6.05 -6.17
N SER A 35 11.96 6.06 -5.46
CA SER A 35 12.82 7.25 -5.34
C SER A 35 13.41 7.70 -6.69
N VAL A 36 13.73 6.78 -7.60
CA VAL A 36 14.16 7.12 -8.96
C VAL A 36 13.05 7.83 -9.74
N GLU A 37 11.81 7.36 -9.62
CA GLU A 37 10.66 7.97 -10.29
C GLU A 37 10.35 9.35 -9.72
N VAL A 38 10.37 9.48 -8.39
CA VAL A 38 10.21 10.77 -7.71
C VAL A 38 11.30 11.75 -8.14
N ALA A 39 12.55 11.29 -8.31
CA ALA A 39 13.64 12.14 -8.80
C ALA A 39 13.35 12.73 -10.19
N PHE A 40 12.85 11.91 -11.13
CA PHE A 40 12.52 12.39 -12.48
C PHE A 40 11.28 13.29 -12.50
N LEU A 41 10.22 12.92 -11.78
CA LEU A 41 9.01 13.75 -11.66
C LEU A 41 9.35 15.11 -11.06
N SER A 42 10.16 15.12 -10.00
CA SER A 42 10.60 16.36 -9.35
C SER A 42 11.41 17.24 -10.30
N GLN A 43 12.27 16.65 -11.12
CA GLN A 43 12.99 17.43 -12.12
C GLN A 43 12.02 18.09 -13.11
N VAL A 44 11.11 17.33 -13.71
CA VAL A 44 10.16 17.84 -14.71
C VAL A 44 9.32 18.97 -14.11
N MET A 45 8.77 18.77 -12.91
CA MET A 45 7.98 19.79 -12.23
C MET A 45 8.79 21.06 -11.93
N ALA A 46 10.06 20.93 -11.56
CA ALA A 46 10.92 22.07 -11.26
C ALA A 46 11.30 22.84 -12.53
N ASP A 47 11.65 22.13 -13.60
CA ASP A 47 12.00 22.71 -14.90
C ASP A 47 10.81 23.52 -15.47
N GLU A 48 9.58 23.00 -15.37
CA GLU A 48 8.34 23.69 -15.79
C GLU A 48 8.03 24.96 -14.96
N LEU A 49 8.51 25.02 -13.72
CA LEU A 49 8.36 26.19 -12.84
C LEU A 49 9.54 27.17 -12.92
N GLY A 50 10.52 26.92 -13.81
CA GLY A 50 11.72 27.73 -13.94
C GLY A 50 12.69 27.61 -12.75
N LEU A 51 12.60 26.53 -11.98
CA LEU A 51 13.52 26.20 -10.89
C LEU A 51 14.68 25.33 -11.40
N ASP A 52 15.70 25.11 -10.57
CA ASP A 52 16.81 24.23 -10.92
C ASP A 52 16.40 22.75 -10.73
N GLY A 53 16.06 22.08 -11.84
CA GLY A 53 15.68 20.67 -11.83
C GLY A 53 16.77 19.74 -11.30
N SER A 54 18.05 20.14 -11.29
CA SER A 54 19.12 19.31 -10.72
C SER A 54 19.02 19.19 -9.19
N ILE A 55 18.60 20.27 -8.52
CA ILE A 55 18.34 20.27 -7.07
C ILE A 55 17.11 19.42 -6.76
N ALA A 56 16.03 19.60 -7.53
CA ALA A 56 14.80 18.83 -7.38
C ALA A 56 15.03 17.33 -7.56
N ARG A 57 15.81 16.95 -8.60
CA ARG A 57 16.17 15.55 -8.87
C ARG A 57 17.00 14.94 -7.74
N ARG A 58 17.96 15.69 -7.19
CA ARG A 58 18.77 15.25 -6.05
C ARG A 58 17.90 15.05 -4.80
N ALA A 59 17.03 16.02 -4.48
CA ALA A 59 16.12 15.92 -3.35
C ALA A 59 15.12 14.76 -3.51
N GLY A 60 14.54 14.59 -4.70
CA GLY A 60 13.62 13.49 -5.00
C GLY A 60 14.28 12.11 -4.89
N LEU A 61 15.55 11.95 -5.29
CA LEU A 61 16.27 10.69 -5.10
C LEU A 61 16.51 10.37 -3.62
N LEU A 62 16.72 11.40 -2.79
CA LEU A 62 17.15 11.26 -1.40
C LEU A 62 16.00 11.32 -0.37
N HIS A 63 14.80 11.74 -0.76
CA HIS A 63 13.68 12.01 0.16
C HIS A 63 13.40 10.84 1.12
N ASP A 64 13.49 9.61 0.61
CA ASP A 64 13.15 8.37 1.32
C ASP A 64 14.38 7.61 1.85
N ILE A 65 15.59 8.19 1.81
CA ILE A 65 16.83 7.50 2.19
C ILE A 65 16.81 6.98 3.63
N GLY A 66 16.03 7.61 4.50
CA GLY A 66 15.83 7.17 5.88
C GLY A 66 15.28 5.75 5.99
N LYS A 67 14.51 5.26 5.00
CA LYS A 67 13.97 3.89 4.97
C LYS A 67 15.05 2.81 4.80
N ALA A 68 16.25 3.18 4.37
CA ALA A 68 17.40 2.28 4.29
C ALA A 68 18.13 2.11 5.63
N ILE A 69 17.91 3.01 6.59
CA ILE A 69 18.58 3.03 7.88
C ILE A 69 17.76 2.17 8.87
N ASP A 70 18.46 1.41 9.70
CA ASP A 70 17.93 0.29 10.48
C ASP A 70 16.80 0.67 11.45
N HIS A 71 15.98 -0.33 11.83
CA HIS A 71 14.89 -0.21 12.81
C HIS A 71 15.37 0.11 14.23
N ASP A 72 16.66 0.00 14.50
CA ASP A 72 17.26 0.33 15.81
C ASP A 72 17.36 1.85 16.05
N VAL A 73 17.14 2.67 15.02
CA VAL A 73 17.12 4.14 15.15
C VAL A 73 15.68 4.60 15.36
N GLU A 74 15.36 5.00 16.58
CA GLU A 74 14.07 5.63 16.90
C GLU A 74 13.88 6.93 16.09
N GLY A 75 12.74 7.05 15.41
CA GLY A 75 12.34 8.25 14.67
C GLY A 75 11.59 7.94 13.38
N ASN A 76 10.97 8.96 12.78
CA ASN A 76 10.39 8.85 11.44
C ASN A 76 11.50 8.87 10.36
N HIS A 77 11.28 8.22 9.21
CA HIS A 77 12.30 8.17 8.15
C HIS A 77 12.73 9.55 7.61
N PRO A 78 11.89 10.61 7.58
CA PRO A 78 12.33 11.95 7.17
C PRO A 78 13.39 12.53 8.10
N ALA A 79 13.19 12.43 9.42
CA ALA A 79 14.16 12.94 10.39
C ALA A 79 15.45 12.13 10.37
N ILE A 80 15.35 10.79 10.29
CA ILE A 80 16.51 9.89 10.21
C ILE A 80 17.34 10.21 8.95
N GLY A 81 16.69 10.28 7.79
CA GLY A 81 17.34 10.62 6.51
C GLY A 81 18.01 11.99 6.56
N THR A 82 17.30 13.00 7.06
CA THR A 82 17.84 14.36 7.21
C THR A 82 19.08 14.40 8.11
N ASN A 83 19.03 13.76 9.27
CA ASN A 83 20.15 13.73 10.21
C ASN A 83 21.36 12.97 9.66
N TYR A 84 21.13 11.94 8.86
CA TYR A 84 22.20 11.22 8.17
C TYR A 84 22.86 12.10 7.10
N LEU A 85 22.05 12.71 6.22
CA LEU A 85 22.54 13.54 5.11
C LEU A 85 23.27 14.81 5.59
N LYS A 86 22.89 15.38 6.73
CA LYS A 86 23.62 16.49 7.38
C LYS A 86 25.10 16.20 7.57
N ARG A 87 25.47 14.94 7.87
CA ARG A 87 26.87 14.52 8.09
C ARG A 87 27.70 14.48 6.80
N PHE A 88 27.04 14.55 5.64
CA PHE A 88 27.68 14.55 4.31
C PHE A 88 27.57 15.91 3.62
N SER A 89 27.25 16.98 4.36
CA SER A 89 27.21 18.35 3.85
C SER A 89 26.23 18.54 2.68
N GLU A 90 25.10 17.82 2.69
CA GLU A 90 24.02 18.11 1.75
C GLU A 90 23.46 19.52 1.95
N SER A 91 22.98 20.13 0.86
CA SER A 91 22.45 21.49 0.90
C SER A 91 21.21 21.61 1.80
N SER A 92 21.02 22.79 2.42
CA SER A 92 19.85 23.07 3.26
C SER A 92 18.52 22.85 2.53
N ILE A 93 18.47 23.14 1.23
CA ILE A 93 17.30 22.91 0.38
C ILE A 93 16.95 21.42 0.32
N VAL A 94 17.95 20.57 0.01
CA VAL A 94 17.76 19.11 -0.02
C VAL A 94 17.37 18.58 1.36
N LEU A 95 18.02 19.08 2.42
CA LEU A 95 17.70 18.67 3.80
C LEU A 95 16.28 19.05 4.21
N ASN A 96 15.79 20.25 3.87
CA ASN A 96 14.42 20.66 4.16
C ASN A 96 13.42 19.81 3.35
N ALA A 97 13.70 19.52 2.07
CA ALA A 97 12.86 18.65 1.26
C ALA A 97 12.76 17.22 1.83
N VAL A 98 13.89 16.65 2.26
CA VAL A 98 13.92 15.33 2.92
C VAL A 98 13.17 15.37 4.25
N ALA A 99 13.30 16.43 5.05
CA ALA A 99 12.63 16.54 6.34
C ALA A 99 11.11 16.79 6.21
N GLY A 100 10.70 17.59 5.22
CA GLY A 100 9.35 18.16 5.11
C GLY A 100 8.45 17.50 4.08
N HIS A 101 8.89 16.49 3.33
CA HIS A 101 8.05 15.89 2.27
C HIS A 101 6.75 15.23 2.78
N HIS A 102 6.66 14.88 4.06
CA HIS A 102 5.42 14.44 4.70
C HIS A 102 4.64 15.55 5.43
N GLY A 103 5.12 16.80 5.40
CA GLY A 103 4.52 17.93 6.12
C GLY A 103 4.93 18.05 7.59
N ASP A 104 5.90 17.24 8.05
CA ASP A 104 6.38 17.25 9.44
C ASP A 104 7.16 18.53 9.81
N VAL A 105 7.72 19.21 8.81
CA VAL A 105 8.51 20.44 8.96
C VAL A 105 8.02 21.47 7.96
N VAL A 106 8.08 22.75 8.35
CA VAL A 106 7.71 23.87 7.48
C VAL A 106 8.63 23.89 6.25
N ALA A 107 8.01 23.88 5.07
CA ALA A 107 8.71 24.11 3.81
C ALA A 107 9.22 25.55 3.77
N ASP A 108 10.54 25.72 3.69
CA ASP A 108 11.21 27.03 3.60
C ASP A 108 11.65 27.38 2.17
N ASN A 109 11.41 26.46 1.23
CA ASN A 109 11.81 26.57 -0.17
C ASN A 109 10.77 25.85 -1.06
N PRO A 110 10.69 26.18 -2.36
CA PRO A 110 9.68 25.62 -3.26
C PRO A 110 9.92 24.14 -3.61
N TYR A 111 11.11 23.59 -3.36
CA TYR A 111 11.41 22.20 -3.68
C TYR A 111 10.69 21.24 -2.73
N THR A 112 10.53 21.57 -1.45
CA THR A 112 9.86 20.69 -0.47
C THR A 112 8.43 20.32 -0.86
N PRO A 113 7.50 21.26 -1.16
CA PRO A 113 6.16 20.91 -1.62
C PRO A 113 6.19 20.23 -3.00
N LEU A 114 7.20 20.50 -3.83
CA LEU A 114 7.38 19.86 -5.12
C LEU A 114 7.76 18.38 -4.96
N ILE A 115 8.69 18.05 -4.06
CA ILE A 115 9.04 16.66 -3.72
C ILE A 115 7.83 15.93 -3.14
N ALA A 116 7.08 16.57 -2.24
CA ALA A 116 5.85 15.98 -1.67
C ALA A 116 4.82 15.66 -2.77
N ALA A 117 4.63 16.56 -3.73
CA ALA A 117 3.75 16.33 -4.87
C ALA A 117 4.26 15.20 -5.78
N ALA A 118 5.55 15.14 -6.07
CA ALA A 118 6.15 14.08 -6.87
C ALA A 118 6.06 12.70 -6.20
N ASP A 119 6.25 12.62 -4.88
CA ASP A 119 6.02 11.42 -4.07
C ASP A 119 4.56 10.96 -4.18
N ALA A 120 3.61 11.87 -3.95
CA ALA A 120 2.18 11.58 -4.06
C ALA A 120 1.80 11.06 -5.46
N VAL A 121 2.33 11.67 -6.53
CA VAL A 121 2.09 11.22 -7.91
C VAL A 121 2.68 9.82 -8.14
N SER A 122 3.93 9.58 -7.72
CA SER A 122 4.59 8.28 -7.87
C SER A 122 3.82 7.17 -7.14
N ALA A 123 3.35 7.47 -5.93
CA ALA A 123 2.60 6.58 -5.04
C ALA A 123 1.18 6.26 -5.53
N SER A 124 0.52 7.21 -6.20
CA SER A 124 -0.89 7.10 -6.62
C SER A 124 -1.08 6.37 -7.95
N ARG A 125 0.00 5.98 -8.62
CA ARG A 125 -0.08 5.29 -9.92
C ARG A 125 -0.79 3.94 -9.78
N PRO A 126 -1.73 3.61 -10.68
CA PRO A 126 -2.38 2.30 -10.69
C PRO A 126 -1.36 1.17 -10.69
N GLY A 127 -1.44 0.27 -9.72
CA GLY A 127 -0.51 -0.84 -9.55
C GLY A 127 0.79 -0.53 -8.80
N ALA A 128 1.05 0.72 -8.40
CA ALA A 128 2.26 1.09 -7.66
C ALA A 128 2.23 0.60 -6.20
N ARG A 129 1.10 0.74 -5.50
CA ARG A 129 0.92 0.26 -4.13
C ARG A 129 0.00 -0.96 -4.05
N ARG A 130 0.43 -1.99 -3.32
CA ARG A 130 -0.35 -3.16 -2.89
C ARG A 130 -1.43 -2.84 -1.86
N GLU A 131 -1.63 -1.58 -1.46
CA GLU A 131 -2.74 -1.19 -0.57
C GLU A 131 -4.10 -1.65 -1.15
N THR A 132 -4.21 -1.73 -2.47
CA THR A 132 -5.36 -2.34 -3.15
C THR A 132 -5.55 -3.82 -2.78
N LEU A 133 -4.46 -4.59 -2.64
CA LEU A 133 -4.51 -6.02 -2.31
C LEU A 133 -4.88 -6.24 -0.84
N GLU A 134 -4.28 -5.52 0.11
CA GLU A 134 -4.62 -5.66 1.52
C GLU A 134 -6.06 -5.22 1.81
N ARG A 135 -6.50 -4.09 1.26
CA ARG A 135 -7.90 -3.67 1.36
C ARG A 135 -8.83 -4.69 0.69
N TYR A 136 -8.39 -5.28 -0.42
CA TYR A 136 -9.16 -6.32 -1.10
C TYR A 136 -9.26 -7.59 -0.27
N ILE A 137 -8.18 -8.06 0.37
CA ILE A 137 -8.19 -9.21 1.28
C ILE A 137 -9.11 -8.94 2.47
N LYS A 138 -8.93 -7.81 3.17
CA LYS A 138 -9.82 -7.42 4.28
C LYS A 138 -11.29 -7.35 3.88
N ARG A 139 -11.57 -6.95 2.64
CA ARG A 139 -12.93 -6.93 2.10
C ARG A 139 -13.47 -8.35 1.90
N LEU A 140 -12.67 -9.29 1.39
CA LEU A 140 -13.08 -10.68 1.26
C LEU A 140 -13.28 -11.33 2.64
N GLU A 141 -12.36 -11.11 3.58
CA GLU A 141 -12.46 -11.60 4.95
C GLU A 141 -13.74 -11.09 5.64
N LYS A 142 -14.07 -9.78 5.47
CA LYS A 142 -15.31 -9.22 6.02
C LYS A 142 -16.55 -9.86 5.40
N LEU A 143 -16.53 -10.17 4.10
CA LEU A 143 -17.64 -10.85 3.42
C LEU A 143 -17.87 -12.25 4.02
N GLU A 144 -16.79 -13.01 4.23
CA GLU A 144 -16.80 -14.33 4.85
C GLU A 144 -17.26 -14.26 6.32
N GLU A 145 -16.81 -13.26 7.07
CA GLU A 145 -17.21 -13.00 8.46
C GLU A 145 -18.70 -12.72 8.60
N ILE A 146 -19.27 -11.87 7.74
CA ILE A 146 -20.71 -11.54 7.76
C ILE A 146 -21.55 -12.81 7.59
N ALA A 147 -21.21 -13.65 6.61
CA ALA A 147 -21.94 -14.90 6.38
C ALA A 147 -21.68 -15.94 7.48
N GLY A 148 -20.43 -16.07 7.94
CA GLY A 148 -20.06 -16.98 9.03
C GLY A 148 -20.74 -16.66 10.36
N GLY A 149 -21.19 -15.42 10.57
CA GLY A 149 -21.93 -15.01 11.77
C GLY A 149 -23.38 -15.52 11.86
N PHE A 150 -23.92 -16.15 10.81
CA PHE A 150 -25.28 -16.67 10.84
C PHE A 150 -25.34 -18.06 11.48
N LYS A 151 -26.37 -18.30 12.29
CA LYS A 151 -26.56 -19.59 12.99
C LYS A 151 -26.73 -20.73 11.97
N GLY A 152 -25.97 -21.81 12.18
CA GLY A 152 -26.01 -23.01 11.34
C GLY A 152 -25.13 -22.94 10.08
N VAL A 153 -24.43 -21.82 9.85
CA VAL A 153 -23.35 -21.74 8.87
C VAL A 153 -22.11 -22.44 9.42
N GLU A 154 -21.57 -23.39 8.67
CA GLU A 154 -20.34 -24.11 9.02
C GLU A 154 -19.12 -23.47 8.37
N ASN A 155 -19.24 -23.06 7.10
CA ASN A 155 -18.18 -22.41 6.34
C ASN A 155 -18.75 -21.37 5.38
N ALA A 156 -17.99 -20.31 5.13
CA ALA A 156 -18.31 -19.31 4.10
C ALA A 156 -17.04 -18.96 3.33
N TYR A 157 -17.16 -18.88 2.00
CA TYR A 157 -16.04 -18.61 1.10
C TYR A 157 -16.40 -17.52 0.11
N ALA A 158 -15.60 -16.46 0.05
CA ALA A 158 -15.71 -15.44 -0.98
C ALA A 158 -14.97 -15.91 -2.24
N ILE A 159 -15.72 -16.21 -3.31
CA ILE A 159 -15.20 -16.70 -4.59
C ILE A 159 -15.44 -15.69 -5.72
N GLN A 160 -14.88 -15.96 -6.90
CA GLN A 160 -14.97 -15.06 -8.06
C GLN A 160 -14.58 -13.61 -7.76
N ALA A 161 -13.44 -13.44 -7.10
CA ALA A 161 -12.95 -12.13 -6.67
C ALA A 161 -13.91 -11.35 -5.75
N GLY A 162 -14.73 -12.07 -4.97
CA GLY A 162 -15.72 -11.52 -4.06
C GLY A 162 -17.04 -11.12 -4.71
N ARG A 163 -17.32 -11.60 -5.93
CA ARG A 163 -18.63 -11.45 -6.60
C ARG A 163 -19.60 -12.58 -6.29
N GLU A 164 -19.12 -13.65 -5.66
CA GLU A 164 -19.97 -14.69 -5.14
C GLU A 164 -19.50 -15.05 -3.73
N ILE A 165 -20.44 -15.25 -2.82
CA ILE A 165 -20.19 -15.89 -1.53
C ILE A 165 -20.87 -17.26 -1.51
N ARG A 166 -20.07 -18.28 -1.24
CA ARG A 166 -20.54 -19.66 -1.12
C ARG A 166 -20.60 -20.04 0.35
N VAL A 167 -21.80 -20.34 0.82
CA VAL A 167 -22.10 -20.59 2.23
C VAL A 167 -22.49 -22.05 2.38
N ILE A 168 -21.77 -22.79 3.22
CA ILE A 168 -22.08 -24.18 3.55
C ILE A 168 -22.75 -24.20 4.92
N VAL A 169 -23.94 -24.80 4.97
CA VAL A 169 -24.74 -24.90 6.19
C VAL A 169 -24.95 -26.34 6.63
N SER A 170 -25.11 -26.51 7.94
CA SER A 170 -25.40 -27.81 8.54
C SER A 170 -26.80 -28.27 8.18
N ALA A 171 -26.92 -29.44 7.52
CA ALA A 171 -28.21 -30.03 7.18
C ALA A 171 -29.03 -30.49 8.40
N GLU A 172 -28.40 -30.63 9.57
CA GLU A 172 -29.09 -30.98 10.82
C GLU A 172 -29.73 -29.77 11.50
N GLN A 173 -29.16 -28.58 11.33
CA GLN A 173 -29.61 -27.35 12.02
C GLN A 173 -30.52 -26.49 11.16
N ILE A 174 -30.40 -26.60 9.83
CA ILE A 174 -31.14 -25.79 8.87
C ILE A 174 -31.93 -26.74 7.95
N ASP A 175 -33.23 -26.49 7.81
CA ASP A 175 -34.09 -27.17 6.84
C ASP A 175 -34.16 -26.40 5.51
N ASP A 176 -34.82 -26.97 4.51
CA ASP A 176 -34.84 -26.38 3.15
C ASP A 176 -35.55 -25.01 3.10
N GLU A 177 -36.55 -24.78 3.95
CA GLU A 177 -37.28 -23.50 4.02
C GLU A 177 -36.42 -22.43 4.71
N ALA A 178 -35.78 -22.78 5.83
CA ALA A 178 -34.85 -21.91 6.54
C ALA A 178 -33.62 -21.59 5.68
N ALA A 179 -33.14 -22.52 4.84
CA ALA A 179 -32.01 -22.30 3.95
C ALA A 179 -32.25 -21.12 2.99
N MET A 180 -33.44 -21.03 2.37
CA MET A 180 -33.78 -19.89 1.52
C MET A 180 -33.83 -18.57 2.30
N LYS A 181 -34.34 -18.60 3.54
CA LYS A 181 -34.38 -17.43 4.40
C LYS A 181 -32.97 -16.95 4.77
N VAL A 182 -32.11 -17.87 5.20
CA VAL A 182 -30.71 -17.56 5.59
C VAL A 182 -29.94 -16.98 4.40
N ALA A 183 -30.09 -17.53 3.20
CA ALA A 183 -29.45 -16.97 2.01
C ALA A 183 -29.89 -15.51 1.75
N ARG A 184 -31.19 -15.21 1.89
CA ARG A 184 -31.72 -13.84 1.74
C ARG A 184 -31.22 -12.91 2.84
N ASP A 185 -31.19 -13.37 4.09
CA ASP A 185 -30.75 -12.57 5.23
C ASP A 185 -29.24 -12.24 5.12
N ILE A 186 -28.41 -13.18 4.64
CA ILE A 186 -26.99 -12.95 4.32
C ILE A 186 -26.86 -11.90 3.23
N ALA A 187 -27.59 -12.03 2.11
CA ALA A 187 -27.54 -11.08 1.01
C ALA A 187 -27.86 -9.66 1.48
N LYS A 188 -28.92 -9.50 2.27
CA LYS A 188 -29.35 -8.22 2.82
C LYS A 188 -28.30 -7.63 3.78
N LYS A 189 -27.73 -8.45 4.66
CA LYS A 189 -26.71 -7.98 5.60
C LYS A 189 -25.43 -7.53 4.90
N VAL A 190 -25.04 -8.22 3.83
CA VAL A 190 -23.90 -7.81 2.98
C VAL A 190 -24.20 -6.47 2.30
N GLU A 191 -25.42 -6.27 1.78
CA GLU A 191 -25.87 -5.01 1.18
C GLU A 191 -25.82 -3.84 2.18
N ASP A 192 -26.26 -4.07 3.43
CA ASP A 192 -26.30 -3.06 4.48
C ASP A 192 -24.90 -2.70 5.03
N GLU A 193 -23.99 -3.67 5.17
CA GLU A 193 -22.70 -3.49 5.87
C GLU A 193 -21.49 -3.26 4.95
N MET A 194 -21.64 -3.48 3.63
CA MET A 194 -20.55 -3.39 2.67
C MET A 194 -20.94 -2.60 1.43
N THR A 195 -20.13 -1.60 1.09
CA THR A 195 -20.22 -0.93 -0.20
C THR A 195 -19.50 -1.75 -1.26
N TYR A 196 -20.25 -2.34 -2.20
CA TYR A 196 -19.68 -3.11 -3.31
C TYR A 196 -20.18 -2.60 -4.67
N PRO A 197 -19.28 -2.39 -5.66
CA PRO A 197 -19.71 -2.03 -7.01
C PRO A 197 -20.27 -3.25 -7.74
N GLY A 198 -21.60 -3.27 -7.92
CA GLY A 198 -22.32 -4.34 -8.61
C GLY A 198 -22.93 -5.37 -7.67
N GLU A 199 -23.48 -6.43 -8.25
CA GLU A 199 -24.20 -7.47 -7.51
C GLU A 199 -23.23 -8.52 -6.94
N ILE A 200 -23.54 -9.02 -5.74
CA ILE A 200 -22.88 -10.17 -5.11
C ILE A 200 -23.87 -11.32 -5.08
N GLN A 201 -23.51 -12.44 -5.71
CA GLN A 201 -24.31 -13.66 -5.68
C GLN A 201 -24.09 -14.40 -4.35
N VAL A 202 -25.18 -14.74 -3.66
CA VAL A 202 -25.11 -15.59 -2.45
C VAL A 202 -25.60 -16.99 -2.81
N THR A 203 -24.69 -17.96 -2.79
CA THR A 203 -24.98 -19.36 -3.05
C THR A 203 -24.91 -20.14 -1.74
N LEU A 204 -26.05 -20.61 -1.25
CA LEU A 204 -26.12 -21.43 -0.04
C LEU A 204 -26.23 -22.92 -0.41
N LEU A 205 -25.37 -23.72 0.19
CA LEU A 205 -25.27 -25.17 0.02
C LEU A 205 -25.60 -25.85 1.34
N ARG A 206 -26.68 -26.62 1.36
CA ARG A 206 -26.99 -27.53 2.46
C ARG A 206 -26.42 -28.90 2.13
N GLU A 207 -25.45 -29.34 2.91
CA GLU A 207 -24.68 -30.56 2.62
C GLU A 207 -24.86 -31.62 3.73
N VAL A 208 -24.99 -32.87 3.32
CA VAL A 208 -24.84 -34.05 4.20
C VAL A 208 -23.57 -34.78 3.77
N ARG A 209 -22.61 -34.91 4.68
CA ARG A 209 -21.34 -35.61 4.41
C ARG A 209 -21.37 -37.02 4.98
N CYS A 210 -21.32 -38.02 4.11
CA CYS A 210 -21.14 -39.42 4.48
C CYS A 210 -19.73 -39.87 4.09
N VAL A 211 -18.95 -40.38 5.05
CA VAL A 211 -17.56 -40.81 4.82
C VAL A 211 -17.43 -42.27 5.25
N GLU A 212 -16.99 -43.14 4.33
CA GLU A 212 -16.70 -44.56 4.56
C GLU A 212 -15.27 -44.88 4.13
N TYR A 213 -14.61 -45.79 4.84
CA TYR A 213 -13.24 -46.18 4.56
C TYR A 213 -13.18 -47.65 4.16
N ALA A 214 -12.72 -47.93 2.94
CA ALA A 214 -12.37 -49.28 2.53
C ALA A 214 -11.00 -49.68 3.11
N LYS A 215 -10.86 -50.93 3.54
CA LYS A 215 -9.57 -51.57 3.84
C LYS A 215 -9.15 -52.46 2.69
#